data_AF-A0A5D0CMK7-F1
#
_entry.id   AF-A0A5D0CMK7-F1
#
_cell.length_a   1.000
_cell.length_b   1.000
_cell.length_c   1.000
_cell.angle_alpha   90.00
_cell.angle_beta   90.00
_cell.angle_gamma   90.00
#
_symmetry.space_group_name_H-M   'P 1'
#
loop_
_entity.id
_entity.type
_entity.pdbx_description
1 polymer ?
#
loop_
_entity_poly.entity_id
_entity_poly.type
_entity_poly.pdbx_seq_one_letter_code
_entity_poly.pdbx_strand_id
1 'polypeptide(L)'
;MLNPKKLDMSFRRYSKNFGDGIKFETVQRRYQENHKEVIEIVDSNQTEKDHILLIDLNSIASYYLSQWKSDVLITGGNRLDGLKQMQVVVFYQCMAQDLYKVRYPKMIKNYNFRGVIVALIHFAMFGWAKEEDILFDFIVNRLGSNILDVNEENKHVWFLLELYLQYRNKTVAGTDRNVHLAVRQQLKEAGLPHDSIPDDLEVYRQALDRWLSSDPAEIAPLINGMALFHSIQASEIGEFHEFGDYRYGFYPYEILFLRHVRTKRGLPVPAQGDDFLMNTPEAKMEFASPEPYPERDPMLRMIDNFYRRHYPEYIPNQHGELFQSS
;
A
#
# COMPACT_ATOMS: atom_id res chain seq x y z
N MET A 1 1.00 5.67 27.68
CA MET A 1 -0.32 5.09 28.02
C MET A 1 -1.36 5.76 27.13
N LEU A 2 -2.20 4.99 26.45
CA LEU A 2 -3.21 5.50 25.52
C LEU A 2 -4.33 6.22 26.28
N ASN A 3 -4.72 7.41 25.80
CA ASN A 3 -5.89 8.13 26.32
C ASN A 3 -7.12 7.81 25.43
N PRO A 4 -8.11 7.05 25.94
CA PRO A 4 -9.26 6.62 25.13
C PRO A 4 -10.07 7.78 24.54
N LYS A 5 -10.20 8.89 25.28
CA LYS A 5 -10.91 10.07 24.79
C LYS A 5 -10.15 10.72 23.62
N LYS A 6 -8.82 10.76 23.69
CA LYS A 6 -7.98 11.30 22.61
C LYS A 6 -8.09 10.44 21.35
N LEU A 7 -8.08 9.13 21.49
CA LEU A 7 -8.26 8.20 20.38
C LEU A 7 -9.64 8.36 19.71
N ASP A 8 -10.71 8.38 20.49
CA ASP A 8 -12.08 8.58 19.98
C ASP A 8 -12.22 9.92 19.22
N MET A 9 -11.70 11.01 19.78
CA MET A 9 -11.69 12.31 19.09
C MET A 9 -10.90 12.26 17.78
N SER A 10 -9.77 11.56 17.77
CA SER A 10 -8.93 11.40 16.58
C SER A 10 -9.62 10.59 15.50
N PHE A 11 -10.30 9.52 15.87
CA PHE A 11 -11.12 8.72 14.95
C PHE A 11 -12.28 9.54 14.38
N ARG A 12 -13.00 10.32 15.21
CA ARG A 12 -14.06 11.22 14.73
C ARG A 12 -13.53 12.26 13.74
N ARG A 13 -12.36 12.85 14.01
CA ARG A 13 -11.71 13.79 13.07
C ARG A 13 -11.31 13.10 11.77
N TYR A 14 -10.74 11.91 11.86
CA TYR A 14 -10.41 11.07 10.71
C TYR A 14 -11.64 10.79 9.83
N SER A 15 -12.73 10.30 10.41
CA SER A 15 -13.98 10.05 9.68
C SER A 15 -14.57 11.35 9.12
N LYS A 16 -14.56 12.44 9.88
CA LYS A 16 -15.06 13.75 9.44
C LYS A 16 -14.27 14.30 8.24
N ASN A 17 -12.95 14.05 8.17
CA ASN A 17 -12.15 14.48 7.02
C ASN A 17 -12.63 13.86 5.71
N PHE A 18 -13.14 12.61 5.73
CA PHE A 18 -13.70 11.96 4.54
C PHE A 18 -15.20 12.20 4.36
N GLY A 19 -15.95 12.49 5.43
CA GLY A 19 -17.38 12.82 5.35
C GLY A 19 -17.65 14.26 4.91
N ASP A 20 -16.97 15.24 5.52
CA ASP A 20 -17.25 16.66 5.34
C ASP A 20 -16.15 17.42 4.57
N GLY A 21 -14.90 16.98 4.72
CA GLY A 21 -13.71 17.66 4.18
C GLY A 21 -13.46 17.34 2.71
N ILE A 22 -13.04 16.10 2.45
CA ILE A 22 -12.77 15.57 1.11
C ILE A 22 -14.08 15.09 0.50
N LYS A 23 -14.82 16.02 -0.12
CA LYS A 23 -16.09 15.70 -0.77
C LYS A 23 -15.87 14.80 -1.97
N PHE A 24 -16.54 13.64 -1.98
CA PHE A 24 -16.44 12.66 -3.06
C PHE A 24 -16.75 13.28 -4.43
N GLU A 25 -17.73 14.19 -4.52
CA GLU A 25 -18.11 14.88 -5.75
C GLU A 25 -16.98 15.74 -6.31
N THR A 26 -16.14 16.32 -5.43
CA THR A 26 -14.99 17.11 -5.87
C THR A 26 -13.91 16.22 -6.49
N VAL A 27 -13.67 15.06 -5.88
CA VAL A 27 -12.72 14.06 -6.39
C VAL A 27 -13.23 13.44 -7.68
N GLN A 28 -14.53 13.14 -7.77
CA GLN A 28 -15.18 12.62 -8.96
C GLN A 28 -15.09 13.60 -10.14
N ARG A 29 -15.32 14.90 -9.91
CA ARG A 29 -15.16 15.91 -10.96
C ARG A 29 -13.73 15.95 -11.49
N ARG A 30 -12.73 15.95 -10.60
CA ARG A 30 -11.31 15.92 -11.00
C ARG A 30 -10.98 14.66 -11.82
N TYR A 31 -11.49 13.50 -11.39
CA TYR A 31 -11.36 12.26 -12.16
C TYR A 31 -11.95 12.40 -13.57
N GLN A 32 -13.14 13.00 -13.71
CA GLN A 32 -13.78 13.21 -15.00
C GLN A 32 -13.04 14.21 -15.90
N GLU A 33 -12.42 15.25 -15.32
CA GLU A 33 -11.58 16.21 -16.04
C GLU A 33 -10.34 15.50 -16.60
N ASN A 34 -9.61 14.77 -15.75
CA ASN A 34 -8.43 14.01 -16.17
C ASN A 34 -8.78 12.90 -17.18
N HIS A 35 -9.94 12.26 -17.06
CA HIS A 35 -10.38 11.26 -18.02
C HIS A 35 -10.55 11.85 -19.43
N LYS A 36 -11.03 13.09 -19.56
CA LYS A 36 -11.10 13.78 -20.86
C LYS A 36 -9.71 14.05 -21.44
N GLU A 37 -8.78 14.52 -20.62
CA GLU A 37 -7.38 14.75 -21.03
C GLU A 37 -6.72 13.45 -21.52
N VAL A 38 -6.92 12.34 -20.80
CA VAL A 38 -6.44 11.02 -21.23
C VAL A 38 -7.04 10.61 -22.57
N ILE A 39 -8.34 10.80 -22.78
CA ILE A 39 -8.99 10.51 -24.07
C ILE A 39 -8.31 11.31 -25.18
N GLU A 40 -8.11 12.61 -25.00
CA GLU A 40 -7.48 13.47 -26.00
C GLU A 40 -6.05 13.02 -26.36
N ILE A 41 -5.23 12.67 -25.36
CA ILE A 41 -3.85 12.20 -25.55
C ILE A 41 -3.83 10.85 -26.27
N VAL A 42 -4.69 9.92 -25.85
CA VAL A 42 -4.74 8.55 -26.40
C VAL A 42 -5.27 8.54 -27.83
N ASP A 43 -6.38 9.23 -28.10
CA ASP A 43 -7.01 9.26 -29.43
C ASP A 43 -6.14 10.00 -30.45
N SER A 44 -5.43 11.05 -30.01
CA SER A 44 -4.48 11.78 -30.84
C SER A 44 -3.09 11.13 -30.91
N ASN A 45 -2.87 10.03 -30.19
CA ASN A 45 -1.60 9.27 -30.17
C ASN A 45 -0.38 10.15 -29.80
N GLN A 46 -0.52 11.06 -28.83
CA GLN A 46 0.48 12.07 -28.44
C GLN A 46 1.57 11.49 -27.52
N THR A 47 2.51 10.72 -28.08
CA THR A 47 3.62 10.08 -27.33
C THR A 47 4.54 11.05 -26.60
N GLU A 48 4.59 12.32 -27.00
CA GLU A 48 5.33 13.37 -26.31
C GLU A 48 4.68 13.82 -24.99
N LYS A 49 3.40 13.49 -24.79
CA LYS A 49 2.62 13.79 -23.58
C LYS A 49 2.31 12.55 -22.73
N ASP A 50 2.97 11.43 -23.03
CA ASP A 50 2.89 10.17 -22.31
C ASP A 50 3.00 10.33 -20.78
N HIS A 51 3.88 11.21 -20.31
CA HIS A 51 4.08 11.51 -18.90
C HIS A 51 2.84 12.06 -18.18
N ILE A 52 1.93 12.74 -18.89
CA ILE A 52 0.67 13.22 -18.32
C ILE A 52 -0.21 12.03 -17.93
N LEU A 53 -0.21 10.96 -18.75
CA LEU A 53 -0.94 9.73 -18.43
C LEU A 53 -0.48 9.11 -17.10
N LEU A 54 0.83 9.16 -16.81
CA LEU A 54 1.37 8.70 -15.53
C LEU A 54 0.95 9.61 -14.37
N ILE A 55 0.88 10.92 -14.59
CA ILE A 55 0.38 11.87 -13.59
C ILE A 55 -1.09 11.58 -13.25
N ASP A 56 -1.87 11.30 -14.29
CA ASP A 56 -3.30 11.09 -14.21
C ASP A 56 -3.71 9.75 -13.59
N LEU A 57 -2.81 8.76 -13.52
CA LEU A 57 -3.03 7.59 -12.66
C LEU A 57 -3.35 7.98 -11.21
N ASN A 58 -2.80 9.10 -10.71
CA ASN A 58 -3.08 9.55 -9.35
C ASN A 58 -4.54 9.99 -9.12
N SER A 59 -5.25 10.50 -10.14
CA SER A 59 -6.67 10.83 -9.99
C SER A 59 -7.53 9.58 -9.86
N ILE A 60 -7.12 8.48 -10.50
CA ILE A 60 -7.79 7.17 -10.36
C ILE A 60 -7.63 6.67 -8.91
N ALA A 61 -6.40 6.68 -8.38
CA ALA A 61 -6.15 6.30 -6.98
C ALA A 61 -6.94 7.18 -5.99
N SER A 62 -7.00 8.49 -6.23
CA SER A 62 -7.75 9.43 -5.37
C SER A 62 -9.26 9.15 -5.40
N TYR A 63 -9.83 8.89 -6.59
CA TYR A 63 -11.23 8.52 -6.75
C TYR A 63 -11.59 7.27 -5.96
N TYR A 64 -10.82 6.20 -6.13
CA TYR A 64 -11.08 4.94 -5.46
C TYR A 64 -10.79 4.96 -3.96
N LEU A 65 -9.85 5.78 -3.49
CA LEU A 65 -9.68 6.06 -2.07
C LEU A 65 -10.95 6.69 -1.50
N SER A 66 -11.46 7.76 -2.11
CA SER A 66 -12.66 8.43 -1.61
C SER A 66 -13.89 7.51 -1.69
N GLN A 67 -14.00 6.67 -2.72
CA GLN A 67 -15.04 5.65 -2.81
C GLN A 67 -14.93 4.64 -1.67
N TRP A 68 -13.75 4.06 -1.45
CA TRP A 68 -13.52 3.07 -0.39
C TRP A 68 -13.81 3.64 1.00
N LYS A 69 -13.40 4.89 1.26
CA LYS A 69 -13.72 5.58 2.52
C LYS A 69 -15.22 5.81 2.69
N SER A 70 -15.92 6.20 1.63
CA SER A 70 -17.37 6.33 1.67
C SER A 70 -18.05 4.97 1.99
N ASP A 71 -17.66 3.93 1.26
CA ASP A 71 -18.28 2.60 1.33
C ASP A 71 -17.97 1.83 2.63
N VAL A 72 -16.80 2.04 3.23
CA VAL A 72 -16.38 1.29 4.42
C VAL A 72 -16.39 2.15 5.67
N LEU A 73 -15.69 3.29 5.65
CA LEU A 73 -15.53 4.12 6.85
C LEU A 73 -16.80 4.90 7.22
N ILE A 74 -17.48 5.49 6.23
CA ILE A 74 -18.63 6.39 6.48
C ILE A 74 -19.93 5.61 6.58
N THR A 75 -20.18 4.69 5.65
CA THR A 75 -21.45 3.94 5.60
C THR A 75 -21.42 2.64 6.40
N GLY A 76 -20.24 2.19 6.84
CA GLY A 76 -20.08 0.92 7.58
C GLY A 76 -20.26 -0.33 6.72
N GLY A 77 -20.18 -0.19 5.39
CA GLY A 77 -20.19 -1.32 4.47
C GLY A 77 -18.87 -2.09 4.45
N ASN A 78 -18.78 -3.08 3.55
CA ASN A 78 -17.63 -3.97 3.43
C ASN A 78 -17.18 -4.16 1.97
N ARG A 79 -17.34 -3.11 1.13
CA ARG A 79 -16.98 -3.18 -0.28
C ARG A 79 -15.49 -2.93 -0.47
N LEU A 80 -14.82 -3.89 -1.09
CA LEU A 80 -13.37 -3.86 -1.31
C LEU A 80 -12.95 -3.28 -2.66
N ASP A 81 -13.89 -3.01 -3.56
CA ASP A 81 -13.59 -2.62 -4.96
C ASP A 81 -12.65 -1.40 -5.01
N GLY A 82 -12.92 -0.35 -4.22
CA GLY A 82 -12.07 0.82 -4.16
C GLY A 82 -10.67 0.52 -3.62
N LEU A 83 -10.56 -0.28 -2.55
CA LEU A 83 -9.25 -0.69 -2.01
C LEU A 83 -8.44 -1.47 -3.04
N LYS A 84 -9.07 -2.45 -3.71
CA LYS A 84 -8.47 -3.24 -4.78
C LYS A 84 -7.93 -2.36 -5.89
N GLN A 85 -8.75 -1.43 -6.39
CA GLN A 85 -8.37 -0.53 -7.48
C GLN A 85 -7.20 0.38 -7.13
N MET A 86 -7.14 0.89 -5.90
CA MET A 86 -5.99 1.67 -5.45
C MET A 86 -4.69 0.89 -5.61
N GLN A 87 -4.67 -0.39 -5.23
CA GLN A 87 -3.46 -1.22 -5.33
C GLN A 87 -3.09 -1.52 -6.79
N VAL A 88 -4.10 -1.76 -7.65
CA VAL A 88 -3.91 -1.89 -9.10
C VAL A 88 -3.28 -0.63 -9.67
N VAL A 89 -3.75 0.55 -9.28
CA VAL A 89 -3.20 1.82 -9.76
C VAL A 89 -1.74 2.01 -9.31
N VAL A 90 -1.41 1.71 -8.05
CA VAL A 90 -0.01 1.78 -7.56
C VAL A 90 0.90 0.87 -8.38
N PHE A 91 0.46 -0.34 -8.70
CA PHE A 91 1.20 -1.24 -9.58
C PHE A 91 1.49 -0.59 -10.93
N TYR A 92 0.47 -0.05 -11.59
CA TYR A 92 0.61 0.59 -12.90
C TYR A 92 1.47 1.85 -12.86
N GLN A 93 1.40 2.64 -11.78
CA GLN A 93 2.30 3.76 -11.55
C GLN A 93 3.76 3.31 -11.50
N CYS A 94 4.07 2.21 -10.80
CA CYS A 94 5.43 1.64 -10.75
C CYS A 94 5.90 1.21 -12.14
N MET A 95 5.07 0.44 -12.85
CA MET A 95 5.41 -0.09 -14.18
C MET A 95 5.68 1.03 -15.20
N ALA A 96 4.83 2.07 -15.21
CA ALA A 96 4.98 3.20 -16.12
C ALA A 96 6.15 4.10 -15.73
N GLN A 97 6.38 4.32 -14.43
CA GLN A 97 7.53 5.09 -13.94
C GLN A 97 8.87 4.46 -14.32
N ASP A 98 8.94 3.12 -14.46
CA ASP A 98 10.15 2.43 -14.92
C ASP A 98 10.63 2.89 -16.31
N LEU A 99 9.70 3.21 -17.22
CA LEU A 99 10.02 3.75 -18.54
C LEU A 99 10.75 5.10 -18.44
N TYR A 100 10.41 5.90 -17.43
CA TYR A 100 10.90 7.25 -17.27
C TYR A 100 12.12 7.37 -16.35
N LYS A 101 12.66 6.26 -15.85
CA LYS A 101 13.84 6.26 -14.97
C LYS A 101 15.06 6.95 -15.60
N VAL A 102 15.17 6.90 -16.93
CA VAL A 102 16.23 7.57 -17.72
C VAL A 102 15.74 8.85 -18.38
N ARG A 103 14.53 8.86 -18.96
CA ARG A 103 14.01 10.00 -19.75
C ARG A 103 13.58 11.18 -18.87
N TYR A 104 12.99 10.93 -17.71
CA TYR A 104 12.57 11.95 -16.75
C TYR A 104 13.00 11.58 -15.32
N PRO A 105 14.31 11.53 -15.04
CA PRO A 105 14.84 11.01 -13.78
C PRO A 105 14.47 11.86 -12.56
N LYS A 106 14.01 13.10 -12.79
CA LYS A 106 13.58 14.07 -11.76
C LYS A 106 12.06 14.27 -11.72
N MET A 107 11.29 13.44 -12.44
CA MET A 107 9.85 13.50 -12.40
C MET A 107 9.35 13.23 -10.99
N ILE A 108 8.37 14.02 -10.55
CA ILE A 108 7.72 13.81 -9.26
C ILE A 108 6.95 12.49 -9.35
N LYS A 109 7.25 11.58 -8.42
CA LYS A 109 6.58 10.28 -8.31
C LYS A 109 5.22 10.48 -7.64
N ASN A 110 4.19 9.82 -8.17
CA ASN A 110 2.86 9.80 -7.56
C ASN A 110 2.65 8.61 -6.60
N TYR A 111 3.73 7.88 -6.32
CA TYR A 111 3.79 6.83 -5.31
C TYR A 111 5.06 6.99 -4.46
N ASN A 112 5.09 6.30 -3.32
CA ASN A 112 6.24 6.20 -2.44
C ASN A 112 6.44 4.74 -1.99
N PHE A 113 7.55 4.46 -1.31
CA PHE A 113 7.86 3.10 -0.86
C PHE A 113 6.76 2.50 0.00
N ARG A 114 6.19 3.25 0.95
CA ARG A 114 5.00 2.84 1.71
C ARG A 114 3.87 2.34 0.81
N GLY A 115 3.47 3.12 -0.20
CA GLY A 115 2.39 2.74 -1.11
C GLY A 115 2.67 1.45 -1.87
N VAL A 116 3.92 1.27 -2.31
CA VAL A 116 4.37 0.07 -3.04
C VAL A 116 4.35 -1.16 -2.14
N ILE A 117 4.84 -1.06 -0.91
CA ILE A 117 4.77 -2.17 0.06
C ILE A 117 3.32 -2.49 0.40
N VAL A 118 2.47 -1.48 0.65
CA VAL A 118 1.04 -1.69 0.90
C VAL A 118 0.38 -2.43 -0.26
N ALA A 119 0.66 -2.08 -1.52
CA ALA A 119 0.13 -2.79 -2.68
C ALA A 119 0.61 -4.26 -2.74
N LEU A 120 1.89 -4.52 -2.49
CA LEU A 120 2.45 -5.88 -2.43
C LEU A 120 1.74 -6.73 -1.36
N ILE A 121 1.55 -6.18 -0.18
CA ILE A 121 0.86 -6.86 0.93
C ILE A 121 -0.59 -7.20 0.57
N HIS A 122 -1.30 -6.26 -0.04
CA HIS A 122 -2.67 -6.50 -0.47
C HIS A 122 -2.74 -7.55 -1.59
N PHE A 123 -1.84 -7.53 -2.57
CA PHE A 123 -1.79 -8.59 -3.59
C PHE A 123 -1.58 -9.97 -2.98
N ALA A 124 -0.72 -10.08 -1.96
CA ALA A 124 -0.54 -11.31 -1.20
C ALA A 124 -1.83 -11.71 -0.45
N MET A 125 -2.52 -10.75 0.18
CA MET A 125 -3.79 -11.00 0.89
C MET A 125 -4.93 -11.41 -0.05
N PHE A 126 -4.99 -10.79 -1.23
CA PHE A 126 -5.97 -11.07 -2.29
C PHE A 126 -5.67 -12.38 -3.02
N GLY A 127 -4.45 -12.91 -2.93
CA GLY A 127 -4.02 -14.09 -3.67
C GLY A 127 -3.74 -13.83 -5.14
N TRP A 128 -3.39 -12.59 -5.51
CA TRP A 128 -3.03 -12.20 -6.88
C TRP A 128 -1.55 -12.47 -7.15
N ALA A 129 -1.19 -13.76 -7.15
CA ALA A 129 0.21 -14.21 -7.13
C ALA A 129 1.04 -13.68 -8.32
N LYS A 130 0.44 -13.59 -9.50
CA LYS A 130 1.12 -13.11 -10.70
C LYS A 130 1.57 -11.65 -10.55
N GLU A 131 0.65 -10.78 -10.16
CA GLU A 131 0.93 -9.35 -9.99
C GLU A 131 1.77 -9.08 -8.74
N GLU A 132 1.61 -9.91 -7.70
CA GLU A 132 2.49 -9.93 -6.53
C GLU A 132 3.96 -10.16 -6.93
N ASP A 133 4.23 -11.20 -7.74
CA ASP A 133 5.60 -11.53 -8.17
C ASP A 133 6.22 -10.40 -9.02
N ILE A 134 5.45 -9.83 -9.96
CA ILE A 134 5.92 -8.72 -10.80
C ILE A 134 6.25 -7.49 -9.94
N LEU A 135 5.39 -7.15 -8.97
CA LEU A 135 5.62 -6.01 -8.09
C LEU A 135 6.83 -6.25 -7.17
N PHE A 136 7.00 -7.47 -6.68
CA PHE A 136 8.16 -7.86 -5.90
C PHE A 136 9.47 -7.70 -6.69
N ASP A 137 9.49 -8.18 -7.92
CA ASP A 137 10.66 -8.04 -8.81
C ASP A 137 10.96 -6.57 -9.09
N PHE A 138 9.94 -5.72 -9.27
CA PHE A 138 10.14 -4.28 -9.37
C PHE A 138 10.81 -3.71 -8.13
N ILE A 139 10.36 -4.07 -6.92
CA ILE A 139 10.94 -3.59 -5.65
C ILE A 139 12.41 -3.98 -5.55
N VAL A 140 12.75 -5.26 -5.75
CA VAL A 140 14.13 -5.76 -5.68
C VAL A 140 15.03 -5.03 -6.66
N ASN A 141 14.56 -4.89 -7.91
CA ASN A 141 15.36 -4.33 -9.00
C ASN A 141 15.51 -2.80 -8.94
N ARG A 142 14.72 -2.11 -8.10
CA ARG A 142 14.68 -0.64 -8.03
C ARG A 142 14.93 -0.08 -6.64
N LEU A 143 15.15 -0.93 -5.64
CA LEU A 143 15.40 -0.53 -4.26
C LEU A 143 16.51 0.54 -4.16
N GLY A 144 16.19 1.71 -3.61
CA GLY A 144 17.14 2.81 -3.44
C GLY A 144 17.47 3.59 -4.72
N SER A 145 16.81 3.29 -5.84
CA SER A 145 16.96 4.06 -7.08
C SER A 145 16.14 5.35 -7.07
N ASN A 146 16.34 6.21 -8.06
CA ASN A 146 15.56 7.44 -8.22
C ASN A 146 14.05 7.19 -8.34
N ILE A 147 13.63 6.03 -8.87
CA ILE A 147 12.22 5.67 -9.03
C ILE A 147 11.62 4.92 -7.83
N LEU A 148 12.42 4.48 -6.86
CA LEU A 148 11.94 3.89 -5.60
C LEU A 148 12.85 4.31 -4.46
N ASP A 149 12.48 5.44 -3.84
CA ASP A 149 13.18 6.00 -2.69
C ASP A 149 12.71 5.27 -1.43
N VAL A 150 13.66 4.65 -0.73
CA VAL A 150 13.42 3.76 0.41
C VAL A 150 13.92 4.37 1.73
N ASN A 151 14.28 5.65 1.74
CA ASN A 151 14.59 6.39 2.98
C ASN A 151 13.29 6.67 3.76
N GLU A 152 12.69 5.60 4.27
CA GLU A 152 11.36 5.54 4.88
C GLU A 152 11.47 5.39 6.40
N GLU A 153 10.83 6.30 7.13
CA GLU A 153 10.83 6.32 8.61
C GLU A 153 9.79 5.38 9.23
N ASN A 154 8.78 4.99 8.45
CA ASN A 154 7.66 4.23 8.95
C ASN A 154 8.02 2.78 9.30
N LYS A 155 7.96 2.45 10.60
CA LYS A 155 8.20 1.11 11.14
C LYS A 155 7.20 0.06 10.64
N HIS A 156 5.94 0.44 10.37
CA HIS A 156 4.93 -0.46 9.81
C HIS A 156 5.35 -0.99 8.44
N VAL A 157 5.94 -0.13 7.60
CA VAL A 157 6.37 -0.49 6.24
C VAL A 157 7.49 -1.51 6.29
N TRP A 158 8.48 -1.30 7.16
CA TRP A 158 9.59 -2.23 7.36
C TRP A 158 9.14 -3.56 7.97
N PHE A 159 8.21 -3.51 8.94
CA PHE A 159 7.59 -4.71 9.50
C PHE A 159 6.90 -5.54 8.42
N LEU A 160 6.08 -4.91 7.58
CA LEU A 160 5.34 -5.57 6.51
C LEU A 160 6.25 -6.23 5.49
N LEU A 161 7.26 -5.50 5.03
CA LEU A 161 8.23 -6.04 4.09
C LEU A 161 8.95 -7.24 4.71
N GLU A 162 9.43 -7.14 5.94
CA GLU A 162 10.14 -8.23 6.59
C GLU A 162 9.24 -9.46 6.81
N LEU A 163 8.00 -9.27 7.29
CA LEU A 163 7.04 -10.36 7.45
C LEU A 163 6.69 -11.01 6.10
N TYR A 164 6.53 -10.21 5.04
CA TYR A 164 6.28 -10.71 3.68
C TYR A 164 7.44 -11.60 3.20
N LEU A 165 8.67 -11.13 3.37
CA LEU A 165 9.88 -11.86 2.95
C LEU A 165 10.00 -13.21 3.67
N GLN A 166 9.82 -13.23 4.99
CA GLN A 166 9.83 -14.47 5.77
C GLN A 166 8.68 -15.40 5.38
N TYR A 167 7.49 -14.86 5.15
CA TYR A 167 6.32 -15.64 4.76
C TYR A 167 6.50 -16.30 3.39
N ARG A 168 7.03 -15.56 2.42
CA ARG A 168 7.25 -16.03 1.03
C ARG A 168 8.60 -16.70 0.81
N ASN A 169 9.46 -16.74 1.82
CA ASN A 169 10.84 -17.23 1.70
C ASN A 169 11.62 -16.48 0.59
N LYS A 170 11.48 -15.15 0.56
CA LYS A 170 12.12 -14.23 -0.38
C LYS A 170 13.12 -13.36 0.38
N THR A 171 14.04 -12.70 -0.33
CA THR A 171 15.01 -11.79 0.28
C THR A 171 15.08 -10.46 -0.45
N VAL A 172 15.45 -9.41 0.29
CA VAL A 172 15.82 -8.08 -0.23
C VAL A 172 17.13 -7.68 0.45
N ALA A 173 18.04 -7.05 -0.29
CA ALA A 173 19.39 -6.75 0.21
C ALA A 173 20.10 -7.99 0.82
N GLY A 174 19.82 -9.18 0.27
CA GLY A 174 20.42 -10.44 0.70
C GLY A 174 19.87 -11.05 2.00
N THR A 175 18.80 -10.49 2.58
CA THR A 175 18.21 -10.98 3.85
C THR A 175 16.68 -10.95 3.85
N ASP A 176 16.07 -11.74 4.73
CA ASP A 176 14.65 -11.71 5.11
C ASP A 176 14.46 -11.27 6.57
N ARG A 177 15.55 -10.89 7.26
CA ARG A 177 15.58 -10.45 8.66
C ARG A 177 16.39 -9.19 8.82
N ASN A 178 15.93 -8.29 9.70
CA ASN A 178 16.52 -6.97 9.91
C ASN A 178 16.69 -6.21 8.59
N VAL A 179 15.67 -6.30 7.73
CA VAL A 179 15.74 -5.84 6.34
C VAL A 179 16.03 -4.35 6.28
N HIS A 180 15.41 -3.57 7.17
CA HIS A 180 15.64 -2.13 7.29
C HIS A 180 17.11 -1.78 7.56
N LEU A 181 17.82 -2.55 8.40
CA LEU A 181 19.26 -2.33 8.67
C LEU A 181 20.12 -2.70 7.46
N ALA A 182 19.81 -3.81 6.79
CA ALA A 182 20.54 -4.24 5.60
C ALA A 182 20.39 -3.22 4.46
N VAL A 183 19.17 -2.74 4.22
CA VAL A 183 18.90 -1.69 3.23
C VAL A 183 19.57 -0.38 3.62
N ARG A 184 19.50 0.03 4.90
CA ARG A 184 20.19 1.23 5.38
C ARG A 184 21.69 1.16 5.15
N GLN A 185 22.32 0.02 5.44
CA GLN A 185 23.75 -0.19 5.20
C GLN A 185 24.08 -0.14 3.70
N GLN A 186 23.27 -0.78 2.86
CA GLN A 186 23.44 -0.73 1.40
C GLN A 186 23.36 0.71 0.85
N LEU A 187 22.39 1.51 1.32
CA LEU A 187 22.27 2.92 0.93
C LEU A 187 23.45 3.76 1.41
N LYS A 188 23.90 3.52 2.65
CA LYS A 188 25.08 4.19 3.22
C LYS A 188 26.33 3.93 2.39
N GLU A 189 26.57 2.67 2.00
CA GLU A 189 27.70 2.28 1.14
C GLU A 189 27.60 2.92 -0.26
N ALA A 190 26.39 3.10 -0.77
CA ALA A 190 26.12 3.78 -2.04
C ALA A 190 26.14 5.33 -1.94
N GLY A 191 26.34 5.91 -0.74
CA GLY A 191 26.30 7.36 -0.53
C GLY A 191 24.91 7.98 -0.73
N LEU A 192 23.84 7.19 -0.51
CA LEU A 192 22.45 7.60 -0.67
C LEU A 192 21.82 8.00 0.68
N PRO A 193 20.74 8.82 0.67
CA PRO A 193 19.99 9.14 1.88
C PRO A 193 19.47 7.88 2.58
N HIS A 194 19.71 7.80 3.89
CA HIS A 194 19.38 6.62 4.69
C HIS A 194 19.08 6.93 6.17
N ASP A 195 19.13 8.21 6.56
CA ASP A 195 19.03 8.65 7.96
C ASP A 195 17.62 8.53 8.52
N SER A 196 16.61 8.48 7.67
CA SER A 196 15.22 8.32 8.11
C SER A 196 14.89 6.87 8.44
N ILE A 197 15.66 5.90 7.93
CA ILE A 197 15.39 4.48 8.18
C ILE A 197 15.64 4.16 9.66
N PRO A 198 14.66 3.60 10.39
CA PRO A 198 14.75 3.41 11.83
C PRO A 198 15.91 2.49 12.23
N ASP A 199 16.48 2.69 13.42
CA ASP A 199 17.44 1.76 14.04
C ASP A 199 16.78 0.52 14.66
N ASP A 200 15.49 0.65 15.03
CA ASP A 200 14.70 -0.40 15.66
C ASP A 200 13.21 -0.30 15.26
N LEU A 201 12.56 -1.46 15.16
CA LEU A 201 11.14 -1.61 14.88
C LEU A 201 10.29 -1.76 16.15
N GLU A 202 10.89 -1.78 17.35
CA GLU A 202 10.21 -1.82 18.66
C GLU A 202 9.22 -2.99 18.79
N VAL A 203 7.92 -2.70 18.98
CA VAL A 203 6.86 -3.72 19.12
C VAL A 203 6.79 -4.65 17.91
N TYR A 204 7.12 -4.13 16.72
CA TYR A 204 7.12 -4.91 15.49
C TYR A 204 8.30 -5.88 15.42
N ARG A 205 9.46 -5.53 16.00
CA ARG A 205 10.59 -6.47 16.12
C ARG A 205 10.20 -7.68 16.97
N GLN A 206 9.55 -7.42 18.11
CA GLN A 206 9.07 -8.48 19.01
C GLN A 206 8.05 -9.40 18.30
N ALA A 207 7.14 -8.81 17.51
CA ALA A 207 6.19 -9.57 16.71
C ALA A 207 6.88 -10.43 15.64
N LEU A 208 7.84 -9.87 14.88
CA LEU A 208 8.61 -10.61 13.87
C LEU A 208 9.46 -11.74 14.46
N ASP A 209 9.97 -11.61 15.68
CA ASP A 209 10.77 -12.68 16.28
C ASP A 209 9.95 -13.91 16.66
N ARG A 210 8.63 -13.75 16.80
CA ARG A 210 7.73 -14.78 17.33
C ARG A 210 6.47 -14.99 16.51
N TRP A 211 6.39 -14.44 15.30
CA TRP A 211 5.18 -14.56 14.46
C TRP A 211 4.85 -16.00 14.04
N LEU A 212 5.82 -16.91 14.12
CA LEU A 212 5.63 -18.35 13.89
C LEU A 212 5.17 -19.13 15.13
N SER A 213 5.08 -18.49 16.31
CA SER A 213 4.71 -19.18 17.55
C SER A 213 3.34 -19.83 17.42
N SER A 214 3.25 -21.10 17.80
CA SER A 214 2.01 -21.86 17.89
C SER A 214 1.29 -21.66 19.23
N ASP A 215 1.89 -20.93 20.18
CA ASP A 215 1.27 -20.66 21.49
C ASP A 215 0.39 -19.39 21.42
N PRO A 216 -0.93 -19.50 21.59
CA PRO A 216 -1.82 -18.34 21.69
C PRO A 216 -1.43 -17.35 22.78
N ALA A 217 -0.84 -17.83 23.89
CA ALA A 217 -0.43 -16.99 25.02
C ALA A 217 0.80 -16.13 24.69
N GLU A 218 1.63 -16.55 23.73
CA GLU A 218 2.77 -15.76 23.25
C GLU A 218 2.36 -14.73 22.20
N ILE A 219 1.46 -15.10 21.27
CA ILE A 219 1.10 -14.23 20.15
C ILE A 219 0.09 -13.14 20.52
N ALA A 220 -0.85 -13.41 21.44
CA ALA A 220 -1.87 -12.43 21.81
C ALA A 220 -1.28 -11.13 22.41
N PRO A 221 -0.31 -11.17 23.34
CA PRO A 221 0.35 -9.96 23.83
C PRO A 221 1.08 -9.17 22.73
N LEU A 222 1.64 -9.84 21.72
CA LEU A 222 2.34 -9.19 20.61
C LEU A 222 1.38 -8.42 19.70
N ILE A 223 0.27 -9.05 19.32
CA ILE A 223 -0.79 -8.40 18.52
C ILE A 223 -1.39 -7.22 19.30
N ASN A 224 -1.66 -7.39 20.60
CA ASN A 224 -2.15 -6.31 21.45
C ASN A 224 -1.14 -5.16 21.57
N GLY A 225 0.16 -5.47 21.65
CA GLY A 225 1.23 -4.48 21.65
C GLY A 225 1.28 -3.67 20.35
N MET A 226 1.15 -4.33 19.19
CA MET A 226 1.04 -3.66 17.89
C MET A 226 -0.20 -2.75 17.82
N ALA A 227 -1.38 -3.26 18.23
CA ALA A 227 -2.62 -2.50 18.21
C ALA A 227 -2.56 -1.26 19.11
N LEU A 228 -1.96 -1.39 20.31
CA LEU A 228 -1.74 -0.28 21.23
C LEU A 228 -0.78 0.76 20.63
N PHE A 229 0.33 0.32 20.04
CA PHE A 229 1.32 1.20 19.42
C PHE A 229 0.71 2.00 18.26
N HIS A 230 0.03 1.32 17.33
CA HIS A 230 -0.69 1.95 16.24
C HIS A 230 -1.73 2.94 16.76
N SER A 231 -2.54 2.56 17.77
CA SER A 231 -3.55 3.43 18.37
C SER A 231 -2.94 4.70 18.99
N ILE A 232 -1.77 4.60 19.63
CA ILE A 232 -1.06 5.77 20.17
C ILE A 232 -0.69 6.72 19.03
N GLN A 233 -0.10 6.22 17.95
CA GLN A 233 0.28 7.04 16.80
C GLN A 233 -0.96 7.62 16.07
N ALA A 234 -2.01 6.83 15.88
CA ALA A 234 -3.27 7.27 15.28
C ALA A 234 -3.99 8.34 16.12
N SER A 235 -3.74 8.38 17.44
CA SER A 235 -4.24 9.45 18.30
C SER A 235 -3.58 10.81 18.05
N GLU A 236 -2.45 10.82 17.33
CA GLU A 236 -1.74 12.03 16.86
C GLU A 236 -2.01 12.30 15.37
N ILE A 237 -3.07 11.73 14.79
CA ILE A 237 -3.38 11.88 13.37
C ILE A 237 -3.43 13.35 12.93
N GLY A 238 -2.87 13.68 11.76
CA GLY A 238 -2.80 15.04 11.26
C GLY A 238 -1.55 15.82 11.67
N GLU A 239 -0.72 15.29 12.56
CA GLU A 239 0.64 15.79 12.77
C GLU A 239 1.56 15.31 11.62
N PHE A 240 2.72 15.97 11.43
CA PHE A 240 3.74 15.64 10.40
C PHE A 240 4.47 14.31 10.68
N HIS A 241 3.72 13.21 10.78
CA HIS A 241 4.21 11.87 11.07
C HIS A 241 3.50 10.85 10.14
N GLU A 242 3.68 9.56 10.40
CA GLU A 242 3.16 8.43 9.62
C GLU A 242 1.70 8.55 9.12
N PHE A 243 0.80 9.18 9.90
CA PHE A 243 -0.62 9.30 9.56
C PHE A 243 -1.03 10.72 9.12
N GLY A 244 -0.07 11.56 8.73
CA GLY A 244 -0.32 12.95 8.32
C GLY A 244 -1.21 13.09 7.08
N ASP A 245 -1.25 12.08 6.20
CA ASP A 245 -2.07 12.09 4.98
C ASP A 245 -3.48 11.48 5.15
N TYR A 246 -3.82 11.03 6.36
CA TYR A 246 -5.10 10.43 6.72
C TYR A 246 -5.51 9.20 5.88
N ARG A 247 -4.65 8.63 5.02
CA ARG A 247 -5.09 7.56 4.10
C ARG A 247 -5.36 6.25 4.82
N TYR A 248 -4.53 5.91 5.80
CA TYR A 248 -4.58 4.60 6.49
C TYR A 248 -4.51 4.73 8.01
N GLY A 249 -4.86 5.91 8.55
CA GLY A 249 -4.65 6.25 9.97
C GLY A 249 -5.33 5.34 10.98
N PHE A 250 -6.45 4.71 10.60
CA PHE A 250 -7.19 3.75 11.44
C PHE A 250 -7.42 2.41 10.73
N TYR A 251 -6.63 2.15 9.68
CA TYR A 251 -6.61 0.89 8.97
C TYR A 251 -5.38 0.09 9.43
N PRO A 252 -5.53 -0.97 10.24
CA PRO A 252 -4.40 -1.70 10.82
C PRO A 252 -3.86 -2.79 9.89
N TYR A 253 -3.47 -2.41 8.67
CA TYR A 253 -3.09 -3.35 7.60
C TYR A 253 -1.92 -4.27 7.99
N GLU A 254 -1.02 -3.81 8.85
CA GLU A 254 0.08 -4.60 9.40
C GLU A 254 -0.38 -5.73 10.32
N ILE A 255 -1.38 -5.47 11.16
CA ILE A 255 -1.96 -6.49 12.05
C ILE A 255 -2.81 -7.45 11.22
N LEU A 256 -3.59 -6.93 10.28
CA LEU A 256 -4.40 -7.75 9.37
C LEU A 256 -3.51 -8.69 8.53
N PHE A 257 -2.37 -8.22 8.05
CA PHE A 257 -1.44 -9.06 7.31
C PHE A 257 -0.80 -10.15 8.19
N LEU A 258 -0.39 -9.82 9.42
CA LEU A 258 0.09 -10.83 10.38
C LEU A 258 -0.97 -11.92 10.62
N ARG A 259 -2.22 -11.53 10.85
CA ARG A 259 -3.34 -12.47 11.00
C ARG A 259 -3.52 -13.32 9.75
N HIS A 260 -3.50 -12.70 8.56
CA HIS A 260 -3.62 -13.40 7.28
C HIS A 260 -2.53 -14.47 7.11
N VAL A 261 -1.26 -14.09 7.30
CA VAL A 261 -0.11 -14.99 7.16
C VAL A 261 -0.21 -16.16 8.14
N ARG A 262 -0.59 -15.90 9.39
CA ARG A 262 -0.78 -16.96 10.40
C ARG A 262 -1.90 -17.92 10.02
N THR A 263 -3.05 -17.40 9.60
CA THR A 263 -4.17 -18.22 9.10
C THR A 263 -3.73 -19.11 7.93
N LYS A 264 -2.98 -18.56 6.96
CA LYS A 264 -2.45 -19.32 5.82
C LYS A 264 -1.45 -20.40 6.20
N ARG A 265 -0.78 -20.26 7.34
CA ARG A 265 0.15 -21.26 7.89
C ARG A 265 -0.52 -22.23 8.88
N GLY A 266 -1.84 -22.13 9.08
CA GLY A 266 -2.56 -22.95 10.06
C GLY A 266 -2.18 -22.64 11.51
N LEU A 267 -1.59 -21.47 11.77
CA LEU A 267 -1.21 -21.01 13.10
C LEU A 267 -2.42 -20.39 13.82
N PRO A 268 -2.49 -20.47 15.16
CA PRO A 268 -3.61 -19.89 15.89
C PRO A 268 -3.65 -18.37 15.74
N VAL A 269 -4.82 -17.81 15.48
CA VAL A 269 -5.02 -16.37 15.49
C VAL A 269 -5.88 -16.03 16.71
N PRO A 270 -5.38 -15.24 17.67
CA PRO A 270 -6.16 -14.83 18.83
C PRO A 270 -7.49 -14.21 18.41
N ALA A 271 -8.53 -14.47 19.22
CA ALA A 271 -9.81 -13.82 19.04
C ALA A 271 -9.65 -12.29 19.11
N GLN A 272 -10.44 -11.59 18.32
CA GLN A 272 -10.48 -10.14 18.29
C GLN A 272 -11.10 -9.69 19.61
N GLY A 273 -10.27 -9.19 20.53
CA GLY A 273 -10.74 -8.64 21.80
C GLY A 273 -11.44 -7.29 21.61
N ASP A 274 -11.77 -6.63 22.73
CA ASP A 274 -12.39 -5.30 22.77
C ASP A 274 -11.41 -4.15 22.43
N ASP A 275 -10.50 -4.38 21.47
CA ASP A 275 -9.55 -3.36 21.01
C ASP A 275 -10.25 -2.38 20.06
N PHE A 276 -10.08 -1.06 20.31
CA PHE A 276 -10.75 -0.02 19.53
C PHE A 276 -10.36 -0.07 18.05
N LEU A 277 -9.05 -0.16 17.76
CA LEU A 277 -8.50 -0.10 16.40
C LEU A 277 -8.96 -1.32 15.59
N MET A 278 -8.89 -2.51 16.19
CA MET A 278 -9.37 -3.72 15.55
C MET A 278 -10.90 -3.73 15.39
N ASN A 279 -11.65 -2.84 16.05
CA ASN A 279 -13.09 -2.75 15.91
C ASN A 279 -13.58 -1.67 14.93
N THR A 280 -12.69 -0.96 14.24
CA THR A 280 -13.04 0.00 13.19
C THR A 280 -13.63 -0.69 11.96
N PRO A 281 -14.44 0.00 11.12
CA PRO A 281 -14.99 -0.58 9.90
C PRO A 281 -13.91 -1.15 8.97
N GLU A 282 -12.79 -0.44 8.82
CA GLU A 282 -11.68 -0.85 7.95
C GLU A 282 -10.96 -2.10 8.49
N ALA A 283 -10.84 -2.24 9.81
CA ALA A 283 -10.25 -3.43 10.42
C ALA A 283 -11.14 -4.68 10.35
N LYS A 284 -12.44 -4.51 10.14
CA LYS A 284 -13.44 -5.58 10.04
C LYS A 284 -13.65 -6.10 8.62
N MET A 285 -12.89 -5.57 7.66
CA MET A 285 -12.98 -6.04 6.29
C MET A 285 -12.59 -7.51 6.17
N GLU A 286 -13.35 -8.25 5.37
CA GLU A 286 -13.12 -9.68 5.13
C GLU A 286 -12.63 -9.89 3.72
N PHE A 287 -11.53 -10.63 3.58
CA PHE A 287 -10.97 -10.97 2.28
C PHE A 287 -11.30 -12.42 1.92
N ALA A 288 -11.91 -12.63 0.75
CA ALA A 288 -11.96 -13.92 0.08
C ALA A 288 -10.54 -14.40 -0.26
N SER A 289 -10.40 -15.70 -0.49
CA SER A 289 -9.10 -16.27 -0.83
C SER A 289 -9.20 -17.36 -1.90
N PRO A 290 -8.91 -17.05 -3.17
CA PRO A 290 -8.50 -15.73 -3.70
C PRO A 290 -9.67 -14.72 -3.79
N GLU A 291 -9.34 -13.43 -3.79
CA GLU A 291 -10.26 -12.35 -4.16
C GLU A 291 -10.42 -12.26 -5.68
N PRO A 292 -11.64 -12.07 -6.22
CA PRO A 292 -11.79 -11.73 -7.62
C PRO A 292 -11.13 -10.39 -7.94
N TYR A 293 -10.57 -10.30 -9.15
CA TYR A 293 -10.10 -9.02 -9.69
C TYR A 293 -11.28 -8.04 -9.82
N PRO A 294 -11.06 -6.74 -9.52
CA PRO A 294 -12.08 -5.72 -9.75
C PRO A 294 -12.27 -5.49 -11.25
N GLU A 295 -13.44 -4.99 -11.65
CA GLU A 295 -13.63 -4.49 -13.02
C GLU A 295 -12.64 -3.36 -13.29
N ARG A 296 -11.76 -3.49 -14.27
CA ARG A 296 -10.74 -2.47 -14.57
C ARG A 296 -11.35 -1.09 -14.80
N ASP A 297 -10.77 -0.08 -14.15
CA ASP A 297 -11.11 1.31 -14.40
C ASP A 297 -10.93 1.67 -15.90
N PRO A 298 -11.91 2.36 -16.54
CA PRO A 298 -11.83 2.67 -17.96
C PRO A 298 -10.62 3.51 -18.36
N MET A 299 -10.29 4.52 -17.55
CA MET A 299 -9.16 5.42 -17.77
C MET A 299 -7.84 4.67 -17.59
N LEU A 300 -7.73 3.81 -16.58
CA LEU A 300 -6.58 2.93 -16.39
C LEU A 300 -6.36 2.01 -17.60
N ARG A 301 -7.44 1.42 -18.13
CA ARG A 301 -7.36 0.54 -19.31
C ARG A 301 -6.84 1.30 -20.53
N MET A 302 -7.26 2.54 -20.74
CA MET A 302 -6.76 3.38 -21.83
C MET A 302 -5.26 3.67 -21.68
N ILE A 303 -4.84 4.04 -20.46
CA ILE A 303 -3.45 4.32 -20.15
C ILE A 303 -2.56 3.08 -20.33
N ASP A 304 -2.96 1.93 -19.78
CA ASP A 304 -2.22 0.65 -19.93
C ASP A 304 -2.07 0.30 -21.42
N ASN A 305 -3.16 0.34 -22.19
CA ASN A 305 -3.13 0.04 -23.62
C ASN A 305 -2.22 1.00 -24.41
N PHE A 306 -2.21 2.28 -24.05
CA PHE A 306 -1.31 3.26 -24.66
C PHE A 306 0.15 2.86 -24.41
N TYR A 307 0.53 2.60 -23.16
CA TYR A 307 1.90 2.20 -22.84
C TYR A 307 2.31 0.89 -23.52
N ARG A 308 1.43 -0.11 -23.51
CA ARG A 308 1.67 -1.40 -24.17
C ARG A 308 1.97 -1.25 -25.67
N ARG A 309 1.24 -0.36 -26.36
CA ARG A 309 1.40 -0.11 -27.80
C ARG A 309 2.71 0.60 -28.14
N HIS A 310 3.15 1.55 -27.30
CA HIS A 310 4.24 2.46 -27.65
C HIS A 310 5.61 2.09 -27.07
N TYR A 311 5.66 1.26 -26.01
CA TYR A 311 6.89 0.93 -25.30
C TYR A 311 7.05 -0.59 -25.18
N PRO A 312 7.79 -1.24 -26.09
CA PRO A 312 8.06 -2.68 -26.01
C PRO A 312 8.69 -3.12 -24.68
N GLU A 313 9.50 -2.25 -24.08
CA GLU A 313 10.17 -2.45 -22.80
C GLU A 313 9.25 -2.28 -21.57
N TYR A 314 8.00 -1.84 -21.76
CA TYR A 314 7.01 -1.70 -20.69
C TYR A 314 6.79 -3.05 -20.00
N ILE A 315 7.05 -3.12 -18.68
CA ILE A 315 7.07 -4.38 -17.93
C ILE A 315 5.81 -5.23 -18.18
N PRO A 316 4.57 -4.69 -18.15
CA PRO A 316 3.36 -5.45 -18.46
C PRO A 316 3.34 -6.18 -19.81
N ASN A 317 4.08 -5.73 -20.84
CA ASN A 317 4.20 -6.44 -22.12
C ASN A 317 4.91 -7.80 -21.97
N GLN A 318 5.74 -7.98 -20.95
CA GLN A 318 6.49 -9.21 -20.71
C GLN A 318 5.66 -10.27 -19.99
N HIS A 319 4.50 -9.90 -19.45
CA HIS A 319 3.68 -10.76 -18.59
C HIS A 319 2.28 -11.04 -19.15
N GLY A 320 1.96 -10.57 -20.36
CA GLY A 320 0.65 -10.75 -20.99
C GLY A 320 -0.48 -10.00 -20.28
N GLU A 321 -1.68 -10.58 -20.28
CA GLU A 321 -2.86 -10.03 -19.60
C GLU A 321 -2.67 -10.05 -18.07
N LEU A 322 -2.97 -8.93 -17.41
CA LEU A 322 -2.85 -8.77 -15.96
C LEU A 322 -4.24 -8.51 -15.36
N PHE A 323 -4.45 -8.78 -14.09
CA PHE A 323 -5.69 -8.47 -13.38
C PHE A 323 -6.96 -8.96 -14.11
N GLN A 324 -6.93 -10.18 -14.62
CA GLN A 324 -8.05 -10.84 -15.29
C GLN A 324 -8.20 -12.26 -14.74
N SER A 325 -9.44 -12.67 -14.52
CA SER A 325 -9.75 -14.05 -14.15
C SER A 325 -9.33 -14.97 -15.30
N SER A 326 -8.55 -16.00 -14.98
CA SER A 326 -8.08 -17.01 -15.92
C SER A 326 -9.21 -17.86 -16.48
#